data_AF-A0A966M5F3-F1
#
_entry.id   AF-A0A966M5F3-F1
#
_cell.length_a   1.000
_cell.length_b   1.000
_cell.length_c   1.000
_cell.angle_alpha   90.00
_cell.angle_beta   90.00
_cell.angle_gamma   90.00
#
_symmetry.space_group_name_H-M   'P 1'
#
loop_
_entity.id
_entity.type
_entity.pdbx_description
1 polymer ?
#
loop_
_entity_poly.entity_id
_entity_poly.type
_entity_poly.pdbx_seq_one_letter_code
_entity_poly.pdbx_strand_id
1 'polypeptide(L)'
;MTCRLGVFALSYSSASTMAGEFFSIGEVLAMLLEEFPDVTISKIRFLESQGLIAPERTTAGYRKFTAEEIERLRFILREQKDNFLPLRVIRDRLEGETSDSLLRPDDVTDAPLVARVASERRDSAAGDAEKLLDDLLSLGEELRRVILRNLTGHLRQPE
;
A
#
# COMPACT_ATOMS: atom_id res chain seq x y z
N MET A 1 -30.73 -12.17 -17.54
CA MET A 1 -29.71 -11.31 -18.17
C MET A 1 -29.15 -10.40 -17.10
N THR A 2 -27.98 -10.78 -16.58
CA THR A 2 -27.19 -10.07 -15.59
C THR A 2 -26.37 -8.98 -16.29
N CYS A 3 -26.48 -7.74 -15.85
CA CYS A 3 -25.48 -6.68 -16.02
C CYS A 3 -25.75 -5.64 -14.90
N ARG A 4 -24.88 -5.48 -13.90
CA ARG A 4 -23.50 -4.95 -13.87
C ARG A 4 -23.47 -3.42 -13.68
N LEU A 5 -22.90 -3.07 -12.53
CA LEU A 5 -22.03 -1.93 -12.22
C LEU A 5 -22.63 -0.53 -12.07
N GLY A 6 -22.16 0.10 -10.98
CA GLY A 6 -22.07 1.55 -10.80
C GLY A 6 -23.17 2.07 -9.88
N VAL A 7 -22.90 2.67 -8.73
CA VAL A 7 -21.67 3.31 -8.22
C VAL A 7 -21.83 3.29 -6.71
N PHE A 8 -20.92 2.67 -5.96
CA PHE A 8 -20.89 2.85 -4.51
C PHE A 8 -20.32 4.25 -4.28
N ALA A 9 -21.20 5.25 -4.33
CA ALA A 9 -20.92 6.60 -3.89
C ALA A 9 -20.70 6.53 -2.37
N LEU A 10 -19.48 6.18 -1.97
CA LEU A 10 -18.99 6.50 -0.64
C LEU A 10 -18.83 8.02 -0.63
N SER A 11 -19.94 8.69 -0.32
CA SER A 11 -19.94 10.07 0.17
C SER A 11 -19.17 10.05 1.48
N TYR A 12 -17.84 10.16 1.41
CA TYR A 12 -17.06 10.51 2.58
C TYR A 12 -17.30 12.00 2.80
N SER A 13 -18.34 12.27 3.61
CA SER A 13 -18.67 13.60 4.09
C SER A 13 -17.36 14.28 4.52
N SER A 14 -17.00 15.35 3.82
CA SER A 14 -15.85 16.21 4.13
C SER A 14 -15.84 16.44 5.63
N ALA A 15 -14.86 15.84 6.30
CA ALA A 15 -14.87 15.71 7.74
C ALA A 15 -14.77 17.09 8.35
N SER A 16 -15.82 17.46 9.09
CA SER A 16 -15.78 18.55 10.03
C SER A 16 -14.52 18.43 10.88
N THR A 17 -13.69 19.48 10.84
CA THR A 17 -12.58 19.74 11.75
C THR A 17 -13.05 19.64 13.21
N MET A 18 -13.17 18.44 13.76
CA MET A 18 -13.42 18.21 15.17
C MET A 18 -12.08 18.35 15.87
N ALA A 19 -11.94 19.46 16.57
CA ALA A 19 -10.70 19.94 17.16
C ALA A 19 -10.09 18.93 18.17
N GLY A 20 -8.83 18.56 17.93
CA GLY A 20 -7.83 18.40 18.99
C GLY A 20 -7.64 17.02 19.63
N GLU A 21 -8.35 15.97 19.20
CA GLU A 21 -8.13 14.63 19.73
C GLU A 21 -7.01 13.91 18.96
N PHE A 22 -5.91 13.65 19.67
CA PHE A 22 -4.78 12.89 19.18
C PHE A 22 -4.78 11.50 19.80
N PHE A 23 -4.56 10.49 18.98
CA PHE A 23 -4.54 9.09 19.39
C PHE A 23 -3.13 8.52 19.33
N SER A 24 -2.80 7.67 20.29
CA SER A 24 -1.59 6.86 20.29
C SER A 24 -1.72 5.67 19.34
N ILE A 25 -0.59 5.10 18.91
CA ILE A 25 -0.60 3.91 18.03
C ILE A 25 -1.36 2.71 18.62
N GLY A 26 -1.40 2.60 19.95
CA GLY A 26 -2.15 1.55 20.65
C GLY A 26 -3.66 1.77 20.60
N GLU A 27 -4.11 3.02 20.80
CA GLU A 27 -5.53 3.38 20.68
C GLU A 27 -6.01 3.23 19.24
N VAL A 28 -5.21 3.67 18.27
CA VAL A 28 -5.49 3.45 16.85
C VAL A 28 -5.61 1.97 16.52
N LEU A 29 -4.70 1.14 17.02
CA LEU A 29 -4.77 -0.31 16.83
C LEU A 29 -6.07 -0.88 17.39
N ALA A 30 -6.44 -0.52 18.63
CA ALA A 30 -7.67 -1.01 19.26
C ALA A 30 -8.92 -0.66 18.42
N MET A 31 -9.00 0.57 17.91
CA MET A 31 -10.11 1.01 17.06
C MET A 31 -10.15 0.30 15.70
N LEU A 32 -8.99 -0.07 15.13
CA LEU A 32 -8.92 -0.76 13.84
C LEU A 32 -9.17 -2.27 13.96
N LEU A 33 -8.83 -2.88 15.10
CA LEU A 33 -9.01 -4.32 15.33
C LEU A 33 -10.47 -4.76 15.28
N GLU A 34 -11.42 -3.87 15.60
CA GLU A 34 -12.85 -4.17 15.49
C GLU A 34 -13.29 -4.49 14.05
N GLU A 35 -12.67 -3.86 13.06
CA GLU A 35 -13.01 -4.00 11.63
C GLU A 35 -11.98 -4.84 10.84
N PHE A 36 -10.73 -4.84 11.32
CA PHE A 36 -9.58 -5.47 10.68
C PHE A 36 -8.79 -6.29 11.72
N PRO A 37 -9.18 -7.54 12.00
CA PRO A 37 -8.55 -8.35 13.05
C PRO A 37 -7.08 -8.70 12.76
N ASP A 38 -6.66 -8.66 11.49
CA ASP A 38 -5.29 -8.99 11.07
C ASP A 38 -4.34 -7.77 11.10
N VAL A 39 -4.83 -6.60 11.50
CA VAL A 39 -4.01 -5.39 11.55
C VAL A 39 -3.06 -5.44 12.74
N THR A 40 -1.81 -5.02 12.51
CA THR A 40 -0.77 -4.99 13.55
C THR A 40 -0.09 -3.63 13.57
N ILE A 41 0.59 -3.33 14.69
CA ILE A 41 1.44 -2.14 14.83
C ILE A 41 2.48 -2.07 13.68
N SER A 42 3.07 -3.21 13.33
CA SER A 42 4.03 -3.32 12.22
C SER A 42 3.41 -2.90 10.89
N LYS A 43 2.16 -3.28 10.62
CA LYS A 43 1.44 -2.87 9.41
C LYS A 43 1.20 -1.36 9.39
N ILE A 44 0.77 -0.76 10.50
CA ILE A 44 0.55 0.70 10.58
C ILE A 44 1.86 1.47 10.34
N ARG A 45 2.95 1.05 10.99
CA ARG A 45 4.28 1.66 10.80
C ARG A 45 4.82 1.47 9.37
N PHE A 46 4.46 0.37 8.73
CA PHE A 46 4.79 0.15 7.33
C PHE A 46 4.03 1.12 6.42
N LEU A 47 2.74 1.35 6.65
CA LEU A 47 1.97 2.33 5.87
C LEU A 47 2.49 3.77 6.06
N GLU A 48 2.93 4.12 7.27
CA GLU A 48 3.67 5.37 7.54
C GLU A 48 4.97 5.46 6.73
N SER A 49 5.80 4.40 6.72
CA SER A 49 7.06 4.43 5.98
C SER A 49 6.89 4.49 4.46
N GLN A 50 5.74 4.03 3.95
CA GLN A 50 5.35 4.19 2.54
C GLN A 50 4.77 5.58 2.21
N GLY A 51 4.65 6.47 3.21
CA GLY A 51 4.18 7.84 3.03
C GLY A 51 2.67 7.96 2.80
N LEU A 52 1.89 6.94 3.17
CA LEU A 52 0.42 6.98 3.01
C LEU A 52 -0.28 7.76 4.13
N ILE A 53 0.41 7.90 5.26
CA ILE A 53 0.01 8.67 6.44
C ILE A 53 1.23 9.41 6.99
N ALA A 54 1.03 10.51 7.70
CA ALA A 54 2.11 11.37 8.18
C ALA A 54 1.82 11.85 9.62
N PRO A 55 1.85 10.94 10.62
CA PRO A 55 1.45 11.27 11.99
C PRO A 55 2.40 12.30 12.59
N GLU A 56 1.82 13.24 13.34
CA GLU A 56 2.58 14.26 14.03
C GLU A 56 3.46 13.63 15.10
N ARG A 57 4.68 14.14 15.26
CA ARG A 57 5.57 13.75 16.35
C ARG A 57 5.54 14.81 17.44
N THR A 58 5.26 14.35 18.65
CA THR A 58 5.45 15.18 19.86
C THR A 58 6.93 15.53 20.05
N THR A 59 7.20 16.59 20.81
CA THR A 59 8.55 16.96 21.27
C THR A 59 9.26 15.82 22.02
N ALA A 60 8.49 14.91 22.64
CA ALA A 60 8.99 13.70 23.31
C ALA A 60 9.25 12.51 22.36
N GLY A 61 8.93 12.63 21.07
CA GLY A 61 9.20 11.62 20.04
C GLY A 61 8.10 10.56 19.83
N TYR A 62 7.00 10.64 20.56
CA TYR A 62 5.83 9.77 20.33
C TYR A 62 5.01 10.26 19.14
N ARG A 63 4.42 9.31 18.41
CA ARG A 63 3.49 9.55 17.30
C ARG A 63 2.10 9.86 17.84
N LYS A 64 1.47 10.85 17.25
CA LYS A 64 0.08 11.24 17.46
C LYS A 64 -0.64 11.15 16.14
N PHE A 65 -1.69 10.35 16.11
CA PHE A 65 -2.56 10.21 14.97
C PHE A 65 -3.77 11.12 15.16
N THR A 66 -4.12 11.84 14.11
CA THR A 66 -5.37 12.61 14.05
C THR A 66 -6.53 11.70 13.64
N ALA A 67 -7.77 12.14 13.89
CA ALA A 67 -8.95 11.43 13.42
C ALA A 67 -8.96 11.23 11.89
N GLU A 68 -8.46 12.21 11.13
CA GLU A 68 -8.35 12.13 9.66
C GLU A 68 -7.40 11.02 9.21
N GLU A 69 -6.29 10.82 9.91
CA GLU A 69 -5.33 9.77 9.58
C GLU A 69 -5.86 8.38 9.92
N ILE A 70 -6.64 8.26 10.99
CA ILE A 70 -7.32 7.01 11.34
C ILE A 70 -8.31 6.64 10.24
N GLU A 71 -9.04 7.62 9.74
CA GLU A 71 -9.96 7.40 8.62
C GLU A 71 -9.22 6.99 7.35
N ARG A 72 -8.12 7.67 7.04
CA ARG A 72 -7.24 7.31 5.93
C ARG A 72 -6.71 5.88 6.06
N LEU A 73 -6.38 5.44 7.27
CA LEU A 73 -5.98 4.06 7.55
C LEU A 73 -7.12 3.06 7.29
N ARG A 74 -8.35 3.35 7.73
CA ARG A 74 -9.53 2.52 7.42
C ARG A 74 -9.74 2.41 5.92
N PHE A 75 -9.66 3.56 5.25
CA PHE A 75 -9.33 3.78 3.84
C PHE A 75 -8.56 2.63 3.19
N ILE A 76 -7.26 2.72 3.45
CA ILE A 76 -6.22 1.89 2.86
C ILE A 76 -6.47 0.41 3.19
N LEU A 77 -6.81 0.09 4.44
CA LEU A 77 -6.99 -1.29 4.88
C LEU A 77 -8.21 -1.94 4.21
N ARG A 78 -9.29 -1.19 3.99
CA ARG A 78 -10.46 -1.69 3.25
C ARG A 78 -10.13 -1.98 1.79
N GLU A 79 -9.45 -1.07 1.11
CA GLU A 79 -9.03 -1.27 -0.28
C GLU A 79 -8.06 -2.45 -0.44
N GLN A 80 -7.21 -2.72 0.56
CA GLN A 80 -6.35 -3.90 0.55
C GLN A 80 -7.12 -5.20 0.83
N LYS A 81 -8.09 -5.17 1.75
CA LYS A 81 -8.87 -6.35 2.15
C LYS A 81 -9.86 -6.78 1.08
N ASP A 82 -10.61 -5.83 0.54
CA ASP A 82 -11.78 -6.12 -0.31
C ASP A 82 -11.39 -6.10 -1.80
N ASN A 83 -10.49 -5.20 -2.20
CA ASN A 83 -10.13 -4.97 -3.60
C ASN A 83 -8.70 -5.42 -3.95
N PHE A 84 -7.90 -5.87 -2.96
CA PHE A 84 -6.52 -6.35 -3.14
C PHE A 84 -5.62 -5.36 -3.90
N LEU A 85 -5.84 -4.06 -3.69
CA LEU A 85 -5.13 -3.06 -4.46
C LEU A 85 -3.68 -2.88 -4.01
N PRO A 86 -2.74 -2.69 -4.95
CA PRO A 86 -1.36 -2.35 -4.62
C PRO A 86 -1.30 -0.92 -4.05
N LEU A 87 -0.37 -0.69 -3.12
CA LEU A 87 -0.23 0.58 -2.40
C LEU A 87 -0.02 1.80 -3.31
N ARG A 88 0.59 1.60 -4.48
CA ARG A 88 0.76 2.66 -5.48
C ARG A 88 -0.59 3.20 -5.96
N VAL A 89 -1.51 2.31 -6.34
CA VAL A 89 -2.84 2.67 -6.83
C VAL A 89 -3.67 3.31 -5.72
N ILE A 90 -3.55 2.82 -4.48
CA ILE A 90 -4.26 3.41 -3.33
C ILE A 90 -3.75 4.84 -3.08
N ARG A 91 -2.45 5.08 -3.17
CA ARG A 91 -1.89 6.43 -3.04
C ARG A 91 -2.43 7.37 -4.11
N ASP A 92 -2.45 6.95 -5.37
CA ASP A 92 -2.95 7.78 -6.47
C ASP A 92 -4.43 8.16 -6.27
N ARG A 93 -5.24 7.26 -5.71
CA ARG A 93 -6.64 7.56 -5.34
C ARG A 93 -6.73 8.58 -4.20
N LEU A 94 -5.95 8.39 -3.14
CA LEU A 94 -5.90 9.31 -2.00
C LEU A 94 -5.42 10.72 -2.41
N GLU A 95 -4.51 10.81 -3.37
CA GLU A 95 -4.03 12.08 -3.93
C GLU A 95 -5.06 12.72 -4.86
N GLY A 96 -5.78 11.92 -5.66
CA GLY A 96 -6.89 12.38 -6.51
C GLY A 96 -8.05 12.96 -5.69
N GLU A 97 -8.38 12.34 -4.55
CA GLU A 97 -9.39 12.84 -3.61
C GLU A 97 -8.94 14.14 -2.90
N THR A 98 -7.64 14.27 -2.61
CA THR A 98 -7.07 15.50 -2.01
C THR A 98 -6.97 16.64 -3.03
N SER A 99 -6.77 16.31 -4.31
CA SER A 99 -6.61 17.26 -5.42
C SER A 99 -7.93 17.83 -5.94
N ASP A 100 -9.08 17.30 -5.50
CA ASP A 100 -10.41 17.82 -5.87
C ASP A 100 -10.71 19.21 -5.26
N SER A 101 -9.81 19.77 -4.44
CA SER A 101 -9.90 21.17 -3.97
C SER A 101 -9.18 22.18 -4.88
N LEU A 102 -8.51 21.73 -5.95
CA LEU A 102 -7.96 22.61 -6.99
C LEU A 102 -8.32 22.08 -8.36
N LEU A 103 -9.51 22.44 -8.84
CA LEU A 103 -9.89 22.35 -10.25
C LEU A 103 -8.72 22.83 -11.13
N ARG A 104 -8.04 21.88 -11.77
CA ARG A 104 -7.49 22.10 -13.10
C ARG A 104 -8.36 21.31 -14.07
N PRO A 105 -9.33 21.96 -14.72
CA PRO A 105 -10.14 21.33 -15.75
C PRO A 105 -9.36 21.35 -17.06
N ASP A 106 -8.27 20.58 -17.17
CA ASP A 106 -7.58 20.33 -18.43
C ASP A 106 -6.75 19.04 -18.29
N ASP A 107 -7.40 17.88 -18.25
CA ASP A 107 -6.85 16.61 -18.78
C ASP A 107 -8.01 15.60 -18.89
N VAL A 108 -9.05 16.01 -19.63
CA VAL A 108 -9.90 15.05 -20.34
C VAL A 108 -9.22 14.74 -21.67
N THR A 109 -8.47 13.65 -21.70
CA THR A 109 -8.44 12.84 -22.92
C THR A 109 -8.68 11.40 -22.56
N ASP A 110 -9.86 10.96 -23.00
CA ASP A 110 -10.33 9.61 -23.15
C ASP A 110 -9.23 8.56 -23.26
N ALA A 111 -9.40 7.46 -22.53
CA ALA A 111 -8.82 6.21 -22.99
C ALA A 111 -9.36 5.92 -24.39
N PRO A 112 -8.49 5.59 -25.36
CA PRO A 112 -8.65 4.26 -25.92
C PRO A 112 -7.33 3.54 -26.22
N LEU A 113 -7.39 2.22 -26.00
CA LEU A 113 -6.93 1.16 -26.91
C LEU A 113 -5.54 1.34 -27.56
N VAL A 114 -4.60 0.54 -27.06
CA VAL A 114 -3.38 0.02 -27.72
C VAL A 114 -2.81 0.75 -28.96
N ALA A 115 -1.51 1.01 -28.86
CA ALA A 115 -0.56 1.27 -29.95
C ALA A 115 -0.52 2.70 -30.52
N ARG A 116 0.39 3.53 -29.99
CA ARG A 116 1.36 4.26 -30.83
C ARG A 116 2.74 4.28 -30.18
N VAL A 117 3.66 3.66 -30.89
CA VAL A 117 5.03 3.32 -30.54
C VAL A 117 5.97 4.52 -30.76
N ALA A 118 6.88 4.70 -29.80
CA ALA A 118 8.27 5.18 -29.86
C ALA A 118 8.67 6.45 -30.64
N SER A 119 9.27 7.41 -29.93
CA SER A 119 10.67 7.85 -30.06
C SER A 119 10.88 9.14 -29.24
N GLU A 120 11.91 9.39 -28.43
CA GLU A 120 13.11 8.67 -28.03
C GLU A 120 13.72 9.44 -26.82
N ARG A 121 14.34 8.70 -25.88
CA ARG A 121 15.19 9.14 -24.75
C ARG A 121 14.54 9.56 -23.42
N ARG A 122 14.07 8.56 -22.66
CA ARG A 122 14.48 8.34 -21.25
C ARG A 122 14.45 6.83 -20.94
N ASP A 123 15.32 6.10 -21.62
CA ASP A 123 15.70 4.74 -21.23
C ASP A 123 16.55 4.80 -19.94
N SER A 124 16.51 3.71 -19.15
CA SER A 124 17.42 3.36 -18.03
C SER A 124 16.90 3.37 -16.58
N ALA A 125 15.59 3.26 -16.29
CA ALA A 125 15.16 3.08 -14.89
C ALA A 125 14.11 1.96 -14.63
N ALA A 126 13.56 1.34 -15.67
CA ALA A 126 12.51 0.31 -15.52
C ALA A 126 13.04 -1.12 -15.53
N GLY A 127 14.21 -1.38 -16.14
CA GLY A 127 14.80 -2.72 -16.22
C GLY A 127 15.46 -3.21 -14.93
N ASP A 128 15.80 -2.28 -14.03
CA ASP A 128 16.51 -2.63 -12.79
C ASP A 128 15.59 -3.34 -11.79
N ALA A 129 14.31 -2.95 -11.73
CA ALA A 129 13.38 -3.54 -10.75
C ALA A 129 13.04 -5.00 -11.07
N GLU A 130 12.88 -5.36 -12.35
CA GLU A 130 12.63 -6.75 -12.76
C GLU A 130 13.89 -7.60 -12.59
N LYS A 131 15.06 -7.06 -12.93
CA LYS A 131 16.33 -7.77 -12.73
C LYS A 131 16.62 -8.05 -11.26
N LEU A 132 16.30 -7.10 -10.37
CA LEU A 132 16.47 -7.30 -8.92
C LEU A 132 15.52 -8.37 -8.36
N LEU A 133 14.33 -8.53 -8.95
CA LEU A 133 13.40 -9.59 -8.55
C LEU A 133 13.90 -10.97 -9.00
N ASP A 134 14.39 -11.10 -10.23
CA ASP A 134 15.01 -12.34 -10.73
C ASP A 134 16.28 -12.70 -9.95
N ASP A 135 17.13 -11.72 -9.63
CA ASP A 135 18.34 -11.91 -8.83
C ASP A 135 17.99 -12.39 -7.40
N LEU A 136 16.92 -11.85 -6.78
CA LEU A 136 16.42 -12.28 -5.46
C LEU A 136 15.82 -13.69 -5.49
N LEU A 137 15.06 -14.03 -6.53
CA LEU A 137 14.47 -15.36 -6.71
C LEU A 137 15.56 -16.42 -6.95
N SER A 138 16.57 -16.09 -7.76
CA SER A 138 17.73 -16.96 -8.01
C SER A 138 18.51 -17.26 -6.74
N LEU A 139 18.76 -16.25 -5.91
CA LEU A 139 19.40 -16.41 -4.59
C LEU A 139 18.59 -17.31 -3.65
N GLY A 140 17.26 -17.19 -3.68
CA GLY A 140 16.34 -18.03 -2.90
C GLY A 140 16.42 -19.51 -3.30
N GLU A 141 16.48 -19.80 -4.60
CA GLU A 141 16.64 -21.17 -5.10
C GLU A 141 18.01 -21.76 -4.78
N GLU A 142 19.06 -20.94 -4.79
CA GLU A 142 20.41 -21.39 -4.47
C GLU A 142 20.57 -21.73 -2.98
N LEU A 143 20.02 -20.90 -2.10
CA LEU A 143 19.91 -21.20 -0.67
C LEU A 143 19.09 -22.47 -0.41
N ARG A 144 17.95 -22.64 -1.10
CA ARG A 144 17.14 -23.85 -1.02
C ARG A 144 17.93 -25.09 -1.45
N ARG A 145 18.73 -25.00 -2.52
CA ARG A 145 19.57 -26.10 -3.01
C ARG A 145 20.68 -26.45 -2.03
N VAL A 146 21.33 -25.46 -1.42
CA VAL A 146 22.40 -25.66 -0.43
C VAL A 146 21.86 -26.28 0.86
N ILE A 147 20.72 -25.77 1.36
CA ILE A 147 20.06 -26.32 2.55
C ILE A 147 19.62 -27.76 2.28
N LEU A 148 19.00 -28.04 1.13
CA LEU A 148 18.62 -29.41 0.78
C LEU A 148 19.85 -30.32 0.63
N ARG A 149 20.95 -29.88 0.01
CA ARG A 149 22.19 -30.67 -0.08
C ARG A 149 22.77 -30.96 1.31
N ASN A 150 22.73 -30.00 2.23
CA ASN A 150 23.27 -30.17 3.58
C ASN A 150 22.38 -31.11 4.43
N LEU A 151 21.05 -31.02 4.28
CA LEU A 151 20.10 -31.92 4.94
C LEU A 151 20.13 -33.35 4.37
N THR A 152 20.35 -33.49 3.05
CA THR A 152 20.42 -34.81 2.39
C THR A 152 21.79 -35.49 2.56
N GLY A 153 22.81 -34.76 3.01
CA GLY A 153 24.14 -35.29 3.33
C GLY A 153 24.21 -36.15 4.60
N HIS A 154 23.13 -36.23 5.39
CA HIS A 154 23.06 -37.02 6.64
C HIS A 154 22.33 -38.36 6.53
N LEU A 155 21.97 -38.82 5.33
CA LEU A 155 21.33 -40.13 5.12
C LEU A 155 22.12 -41.05 4.17
N ARG A 156 23.42 -41.25 4.45
CA ARG A 156 24.15 -42.40 3.92
C ARG A 156 25.39 -42.69 4.76
N GLN A 157 25.30 -43.67 5.66
CA GLN A 157 26.15 -44.87 5.67
C GLN A 157 25.40 -45.98 6.43
N PRO A 158 25.08 -47.12 5.78
CA PRO A 158 24.83 -48.37 6.48
C PRO A 158 26.18 -49.06 6.72
N GLU A 159 26.47 -49.35 7.98
CA GLU A 159 27.37 -50.45 8.38
C GLU A 159 26.57 -51.33 9.34
#